data_AF-A0A933LTW3-F1
#
_entry.id   AF-A0A933LTW3-F1
#
_cell.length_a   1.000
_cell.length_b   1.000
_cell.length_c   1.000
_cell.angle_alpha   90.00
_cell.angle_beta   90.00
_cell.angle_gamma   90.00
#
_symmetry.space_group_name_H-M   'P 1'
#
loop_
_entity.id
_entity.type
_entity.pdbx_description
1 polymer ?
#
loop_
_entity_poly.entity_id
_entity_poly.type
_entity_poly.pdbx_seq_one_letter_code
_entity_poly.pdbx_strand_id
1 'polypeptide(L)'
;MGMPKRTYSLPTDTLAEFEREVGRGRRASVIADLLRAWLEERRRVRLRREVVEGCREMADVYLEAEREFHPLEEEVQRALDSDTEKGGHRSRPARPRRRLRARR
;
A
#
# COMPACT_ATOMS: atom_id res chain seq x y z
N MET A 1 17.53 29.27 -8.51
CA MET A 1 16.38 29.72 -7.70
C MET A 1 16.76 29.65 -6.24
N GLY A 2 16.61 30.73 -5.47
CA GLY A 2 17.05 30.80 -4.07
C GLY A 2 16.05 30.18 -3.10
N MET A 3 16.56 29.67 -1.96
CA MET A 3 15.70 29.20 -0.86
C MET A 3 15.13 30.40 -0.09
N PRO A 4 13.79 30.50 0.08
CA PRO A 4 13.18 31.58 0.84
C PRO A 4 13.57 31.46 2.31
N LYS A 5 14.08 32.55 2.88
CA LYS A 5 14.37 32.65 4.33
C LYS A 5 13.12 33.14 5.06
N ARG A 6 12.88 32.53 6.22
CA ARG A 6 11.78 32.87 7.12
C ARG A 6 12.30 32.86 8.56
N THR A 7 11.81 33.80 9.36
CA THR A 7 12.16 33.93 10.77
C THR A 7 10.96 33.49 11.60
N TYR A 8 11.20 32.61 12.57
CA TYR A 8 10.18 32.08 13.47
C TYR A 8 10.66 32.24 14.91
N SER A 9 9.70 32.41 15.82
CA SER A 9 9.94 32.36 17.26
C SER A 9 9.57 30.97 17.77
N LEU A 10 10.48 30.36 18.52
CA LEU A 10 10.29 29.05 19.14
C LEU A 10 10.43 29.19 20.65
N PRO A 11 9.74 28.36 21.45
CA PRO A 11 9.96 28.31 22.89
C PRO A 11 11.44 28.05 23.19
N THR A 12 11.99 28.78 24.16
CA THR A 12 13.41 28.75 24.49
C THR A 12 13.87 27.35 24.88
N ASP A 13 13.08 26.63 25.67
CA ASP A 13 13.41 25.28 26.13
C ASP A 13 13.49 24.29 24.96
N THR A 14 12.52 24.35 24.04
CA THR A 14 12.49 23.52 22.83
C THR A 14 13.67 23.83 21.91
N LEU A 15 14.03 25.11 21.76
CA LEU A 15 15.19 25.49 20.96
C LEU A 15 16.49 24.98 21.60
N ALA A 16 16.63 25.10 22.92
CA ALA A 16 17.81 24.62 23.64
C ALA A 16 17.98 23.09 23.51
N GLU A 17 16.88 22.33 23.63
CA GLU A 17 16.87 20.88 23.39
C GLU A 17 17.25 20.54 21.94
N PHE A 18 16.62 21.19 20.98
CA PHE A 18 16.90 20.98 19.57
C PHE A 18 18.37 21.27 19.22
N GLU A 19 18.94 22.34 19.75
CA GLU A 19 20.32 22.74 19.48
C GLU A 19 21.37 21.84 20.15
N ARG A 20 21.00 21.17 21.25
CA ARG A 20 21.82 20.16 21.93
C ARG A 20 21.89 18.86 21.11
N GLU A 21 20.78 18.43 20.52
CA GLU A 21 20.69 17.20 19.74
C GLU A 21 21.16 17.38 18.27
N VAL A 22 20.96 18.58 17.71
CA VAL A 22 21.24 18.84 16.29
C VAL A 22 22.50 19.69 16.12
N GLY A 23 23.54 19.03 15.61
CA GLY A 23 24.81 19.66 15.26
C GLY A 23 24.67 20.93 14.40
N ARG A 24 25.56 21.90 14.65
CA ARG A 24 25.65 23.15 13.89
C ARG A 24 25.79 22.84 12.39
N GLY A 25 25.01 23.53 11.55
CA GLY A 25 24.97 23.31 10.09
C GLY A 25 23.86 22.37 9.61
N ARG A 26 23.25 21.53 10.46
CA ARG A 26 22.13 20.65 10.08
C ARG A 26 20.75 21.15 10.50
N ARG A 27 20.69 22.23 11.28
CA ARG A 27 19.44 22.75 11.86
C ARG A 27 18.38 23.05 10.79
N ALA A 28 18.78 23.72 9.72
CA ALA A 28 17.87 24.06 8.62
C ALA A 28 17.37 22.82 7.86
N SER A 29 18.22 21.81 7.64
CA SER A 29 17.79 20.57 6.99
C SER A 29 16.84 19.76 7.87
N VAL A 30 17.12 19.65 9.17
CA VAL A 30 16.24 18.95 10.11
C VAL A 30 14.88 19.63 10.19
N ILE A 31 14.83 20.97 10.25
CA ILE A 31 13.56 21.71 10.21
C ILE A 31 12.82 21.47 8.89
N ALA A 32 13.53 21.46 7.76
CA ALA A 32 12.92 21.17 6.46
C ALA A 32 12.33 19.75 6.40
N ASP A 33 13.01 18.77 6.97
CA ASP A 33 12.55 17.38 7.03
C ASP A 33 11.34 17.24 7.96
N LEU A 34 11.33 17.92 9.12
CA LEU A 34 10.18 17.96 10.02
C LEU A 34 8.96 18.59 9.35
N LEU A 35 9.14 19.70 8.63
CA LEU A 35 8.06 20.35 7.89
C LEU A 35 7.53 19.45 6.78
N ARG A 36 8.40 18.75 6.05
CA ARG A 36 7.99 17.80 5.01
C ARG A 36 7.18 16.65 5.61
N ALA A 37 7.69 16.02 6.67
CA ALA A 37 7.02 14.92 7.35
C ALA A 37 5.64 15.34 7.87
N TRP A 38 5.56 16.53 8.48
CA TRP A 38 4.29 17.09 8.96
C TRP A 38 3.30 17.33 7.83
N LEU A 39 3.74 17.91 6.70
CA LEU A 39 2.89 18.15 5.53
C LEU A 39 2.41 16.83 4.89
N GLU A 40 3.28 15.83 4.80
CA GLU A 40 2.93 14.50 4.28
C GLU A 40 1.90 13.80 5.16
N GLU A 41 2.04 13.88 6.48
CA GLU A 41 1.04 13.35 7.41
C GLU A 41 -0.31 14.04 7.23
N ARG A 42 -0.33 15.38 7.16
CA ARG A 42 -1.56 16.14 6.90
C ARG A 42 -2.20 15.77 5.57
N ARG A 43 -1.40 15.54 4.52
CA ARG A 43 -1.89 15.08 3.22
C ARG A 43 -2.51 13.68 3.31
N ARG A 44 -1.85 12.73 4.00
CA ARG A 44 -2.36 11.37 4.20
C ARG A 44 -3.68 11.36 4.97
N VAL A 45 -3.78 12.15 6.04
CA VAL A 45 -5.02 12.29 6.82
C VAL A 45 -6.15 12.85 5.95
N ARG A 46 -5.86 13.88 5.14
CA ARG A 46 -6.85 14.45 4.23
C ARG A 46 -7.30 13.43 3.18
N LEU A 47 -6.35 12.78 2.51
CA LEU A 47 -6.65 11.76 1.50
C LEU A 47 -7.48 10.61 2.07
N ARG A 48 -7.17 10.16 3.29
CA ARG A 48 -7.96 9.13 3.97
C ARG A 48 -9.41 9.55 4.16
N ARG A 49 -9.65 10.82 4.51
CA ARG A 49 -11.02 11.35 4.65
C ARG A 49 -11.72 11.39 3.30
N GLU A 50 -11.07 11.95 2.28
CA GLU A 50 -11.59 12.03 0.91
C GLU A 50 -11.97 10.64 0.37
N VAL A 51 -11.12 9.63 0.57
CA VAL A 51 -11.43 8.25 0.15
C VAL A 51 -12.65 7.69 0.88
N VAL A 52 -12.70 7.82 2.21
CA VAL A 52 -13.83 7.29 3.00
C VAL A 52 -15.13 7.99 2.63
N GLU A 53 -15.10 9.31 2.42
CA GLU A 53 -16.25 10.09 2.02
C GLU A 53 -16.71 9.71 0.62
N GLY A 54 -15.81 9.66 -0.36
CA GLY A 54 -16.13 9.21 -1.71
C GLY A 54 -16.69 7.79 -1.76
N CYS A 55 -16.17 6.86 -0.95
CA CYS A 55 -16.75 5.52 -0.84
C CYS A 55 -18.17 5.52 -0.26
N ARG A 56 -18.48 6.43 0.66
CA ARG A 56 -19.83 6.57 1.23
C ARG A 56 -20.80 7.16 0.22
N GLU A 57 -20.38 8.19 -0.50
CA GLU A 57 -21.18 8.83 -1.55
C GLU A 57 -21.52 7.84 -2.67
N MET A 58 -20.58 6.96 -3.02
CA MET A 58 -20.77 5.98 -4.08
C MET A 58 -21.43 4.67 -3.61
N ALA A 59 -21.70 4.50 -2.32
CA ALA A 59 -22.14 3.23 -1.76
C ALA A 59 -23.40 2.70 -2.44
N ASP A 60 -24.40 3.55 -2.66
CA ASP A 60 -25.67 3.15 -3.28
C ASP A 60 -25.48 2.74 -4.74
N VAL A 61 -24.64 3.45 -5.49
CA VAL A 61 -24.32 3.12 -6.90
C VAL A 61 -23.61 1.78 -7.00
N TYR A 62 -22.63 1.53 -6.11
CA TYR A 62 -21.95 0.24 -6.07
C TYR A 62 -22.90 -0.89 -5.69
N LEU A 63 -23.82 -0.67 -4.74
CA LEU A 63 -24.81 -1.65 -4.34
C LEU A 63 -25.82 -1.96 -5.46
N GLU A 64 -26.21 -0.96 -6.24
CA GLU A 64 -27.08 -1.16 -7.40
C GLU A 64 -26.38 -1.99 -8.47
N ALA A 65 -25.14 -1.65 -8.82
CA ALA A 65 -24.34 -2.41 -9.77
C ALA A 65 -24.11 -3.86 -9.31
N GLU A 66 -23.78 -4.06 -8.03
CA GLU A 66 -23.63 -5.40 -7.45
C GLU A 66 -24.91 -6.21 -7.65
N ARG A 67 -26.09 -5.65 -7.33
CA ARG A 67 -27.36 -6.37 -7.50
C ARG A 67 -27.63 -6.75 -8.96
N GLU A 68 -27.26 -5.89 -9.91
CA GLU A 68 -27.47 -6.13 -11.34
C GLU A 68 -26.54 -7.23 -11.87
N PHE A 69 -25.27 -7.20 -11.50
CA PHE A 69 -24.24 -8.03 -12.14
C PHE A 69 -23.82 -9.26 -11.32
N HIS A 70 -24.07 -9.31 -10.01
CA HIS A 70 -23.72 -10.45 -9.15
C HIS A 70 -24.17 -11.81 -9.71
N PRO A 71 -25.39 -11.98 -10.27
CA PRO A 71 -25.80 -13.26 -10.84
C PRO A 71 -24.92 -13.72 -12.00
N LEU A 72 -24.42 -12.78 -12.82
CA LEU A 72 -23.51 -13.10 -13.93
C LEU A 72 -22.13 -13.47 -13.40
N GLU A 73 -21.64 -12.78 -12.37
CA GLU A 73 -20.37 -13.12 -11.73
C GLU A 73 -20.41 -14.53 -11.14
N GLU A 74 -21.51 -14.92 -10.48
CA GLU A 74 -21.70 -16.27 -9.97
C GLU A 74 -21.74 -17.34 -11.07
N GLU A 75 -22.32 -17.04 -12.24
CA GLU A 75 -22.34 -17.96 -13.37
C GLU A 75 -20.92 -18.19 -13.93
N VAL A 76 -20.16 -17.11 -14.10
CA VAL A 76 -18.76 -17.17 -14.55
C VAL A 76 -17.92 -17.97 -13.57
N GLN A 77 -18.07 -17.70 -12.27
CA GLN A 77 -17.32 -18.42 -11.23
C GLN A 77 -17.65 -19.92 -11.25
N ARG A 78 -18.92 -20.29 -11.34
CA ARG A 78 -19.35 -21.70 -11.44
C ARG A 78 -18.78 -22.41 -12.67
N ALA A 79 -18.68 -21.71 -13.80
CA ALA A 79 -18.08 -22.26 -15.01
C ALA A 79 -16.57 -22.54 -14.82
N LEU A 80 -15.85 -21.60 -14.19
CA LEU A 80 -14.42 -21.74 -13.90
C LEU A 80 -14.13 -22.88 -12.89
N ASP A 81 -14.96 -23.01 -11.87
CA ASP A 81 -14.83 -24.08 -10.87
C ASP A 81 -15.06 -25.45 -11.51
N SER A 82 -16.08 -25.56 -12.38
CA SER A 82 -16.40 -26.79 -13.11
C SER A 82 -15.28 -27.24 -14.06
N ASP A 83 -14.57 -26.29 -14.68
CA ASP A 83 -13.43 -26.58 -15.55
C ASP A 83 -12.17 -27.00 -14.77
N THR A 84 -12.01 -26.47 -13.56
CA THR A 84 -10.92 -26.83 -12.65
C THR A 84 -11.06 -28.28 -12.16
N GLU A 85 -12.29 -28.72 -11.85
CA GLU A 85 -12.57 -30.11 -11.47
C GLU A 85 -12.35 -31.10 -12.62
N LYS A 86 -12.70 -30.72 -13.86
CA LYS A 86 -12.45 -31.54 -15.06
C LYS A 86 -10.97 -31.66 -15.43
N GLY A 87 -10.12 -30.74 -14.94
CA GLY A 87 -8.66 -30.73 -15.17
C GLY A 87 -7.83 -31.57 -14.19
N GLY A 88 -8.42 -32.06 -13.08
CA GLY A 88 -7.70 -32.71 -11.97
C GLY A 88 -7.23 -34.15 -12.19
N HIS A 89 -7.62 -34.80 -13.29
CA HIS A 89 -7.29 -36.21 -13.56
C HIS A 89 -6.39 -36.41 -14.78
N ARG A 90 -5.30 -35.64 -14.87
CA ARG A 90 -4.15 -36.06 -15.70
C ARG A 90 -3.18 -36.84 -14.82
N SER A 91 -3.37 -38.16 -14.80
CA SER A 91 -2.39 -39.14 -14.35
C SER A 91 -1.01 -38.76 -14.89
N ARG A 92 -0.14 -38.22 -14.02
CA ARG A 92 1.28 -38.03 -14.35
C ARG A 92 1.82 -39.42 -14.71
N PRO A 93 2.33 -39.63 -15.93
CA PRO A 93 2.97 -40.91 -16.23
C PRO A 93 4.15 -41.09 -15.27
N ALA A 94 4.16 -42.22 -14.58
CA ALA A 94 5.18 -42.56 -13.61
C ALA A 94 6.56 -42.47 -14.28
N ARG A 95 7.39 -41.53 -13.81
CA ARG A 95 8.78 -41.39 -14.23
C ARG A 95 9.51 -42.72 -13.97
N PRO A 96 10.15 -43.35 -14.96
CA PRO A 96 10.88 -44.58 -14.73
C PRO A 96 12.07 -44.29 -13.80
N ARG A 97 12.14 -45.00 -12.67
CA ARG A 97 13.26 -44.96 -11.73
C ARG A 97 14.52 -45.46 -12.45
N ARG A 98 15.37 -44.52 -12.87
CA ARG A 98 16.71 -44.78 -13.40
C ARG A 98 17.54 -45.45 -12.31
N ARG A 99 17.79 -46.76 -12.46
CA ARG A 99 18.67 -47.52 -11.58
C ARG A 99 20.08 -46.93 -11.62
N LEU A 100 20.59 -46.49 -10.47
CA LEU A 100 21.99 -46.21 -10.25
C LEU A 100 22.77 -47.52 -10.42
N ARG A 101 23.54 -47.64 -11.51
CA ARG A 101 24.60 -48.65 -11.60
C ARG A 101 25.84 -48.07 -10.94
N ALA A 102 26.20 -48.66 -9.79
CA ALA A 102 27.52 -48.51 -9.21
C ALA A 102 28.58 -49.19 -10.10
N ARG A 103 29.65 -48.47 -10.40
CA ARG A 103 30.98 -48.98 -10.81
C ARG A 103 31.97 -47.99 -10.16
N ARG A 104 32.66 -48.36 -9.07
CA ARG A 104 33.94 -49.12 -9.04
C ARG A 104 34.92 -48.61 -10.07
#